data_AF-A0A3M5W0Z5-F1
#
_entry.id   AF-A0A3M5W0Z5-F1
#
_cell.length_a   1.000
_cell.length_b   1.000
_cell.length_c   1.000
_cell.angle_alpha   90.00
_cell.angle_beta   90.00
_cell.angle_gamma   90.00
#
_symmetry.space_group_name_H-M   'P 1'
#
loop_
_entity.id
_entity.type
_entity.pdbx_description
1 polymer ?
#
loop_
_entity_poly.entity_id
_entity_poly.type
_entity_poly.pdbx_seq_one_letter_code
_entity_poly.pdbx_strand_id
1 'polypeptide(L)' 'MIFALAKQFGLPIRYIGVGEGIDDLRTFEAEPFVQALFAERERP' A
#
# COMPACT_ATOMS: atom_id res chain seq x y z
N MET A 1 4.83 6.59 5.53
CA MET A 1 6.07 6.73 4.75
C MET A 1 5.79 6.80 3.24
N ILE A 2 4.99 5.88 2.67
CA ILE A 2 4.72 5.81 1.22
C ILE A 2 4.17 7.11 0.59
N PHE A 3 3.32 7.85 1.31
CA PHE A 3 2.76 9.12 0.82
C PHE A 3 3.80 10.21 0.58
N ALA A 4 4.86 10.27 1.40
CA ALA A 4 5.93 11.23 1.23
C ALA A 4 6.77 10.94 -0.02
N LEU A 5 7.05 9.65 -0.28
CA LEU A 5 7.75 9.20 -1.47
C LEU A 5 6.93 9.48 -2.73
N ALA A 6 5.64 9.16 -2.71
CA ALA A 6 4.74 9.47 -3.84
C ALA A 6 4.73 10.97 -4.16
N LYS A 7 4.65 11.82 -3.13
CA LYS A 7 4.69 13.29 -3.28
C LYS A 7 6.03 13.80 -3.80
N GLN A 8 7.14 13.24 -3.32
CA GLN A 8 8.49 13.68 -3.68
C GLN A 8 8.85 13.31 -5.12
N PHE A 9 8.51 12.10 -5.57
CA PHE A 9 8.94 11.59 -6.87
C PHE A 9 7.90 11.75 -7.98
N GLY A 10 6.60 11.81 -7.65
CA GLY A 10 5.54 11.92 -8.65
C GLY A 10 5.45 10.74 -9.63
N LEU A 11 6.12 9.63 -9.32
CA LEU A 11 6.15 8.41 -10.14
C LEU A 11 5.04 7.45 -9.72
N PRO A 12 4.48 6.67 -10.65
CA PRO A 12 3.47 5.68 -10.31
C PRO A 12 4.07 4.54 -9.48
N ILE A 13 3.47 4.26 -8.33
CA ILE A 13 3.73 3.04 -7.57
C ILE A 13 3.03 1.89 -8.30
N ARG A 14 3.80 0.88 -8.71
CA ARG A 14 3.27 -0.25 -9.52
C ARG A 14 2.98 -1.49 -8.70
N TYR A 15 3.81 -1.75 -7.68
CA TYR A 15 3.72 -2.97 -6.87
C TYR A 15 3.97 -2.68 -5.40
N ILE A 16 3.41 -3.52 -4.54
CA ILE A 16 3.67 -3.54 -3.11
C ILE A 16 3.93 -4.98 -2.64
N GLY A 17 4.85 -5.13 -1.69
CA GLY A 17 5.02 -6.37 -0.95
C GLY A 17 4.06 -6.40 0.23
N VAL A 18 3.27 -7.46 0.36
CA VAL A 18 2.31 -7.64 1.46
C VAL A 18 2.72 -8.74 2.45
N GLY A 19 3.93 -9.28 2.29
CA GLY A 19 4.49 -10.38 3.07
C GLY A 19 5.92 -10.68 2.64
N GLU A 20 6.46 -11.82 3.11
CA GLU A 20 7.85 -12.23 2.88
C GLU A 20 8.00 -13.31 1.80
N GLY A 21 6.90 -13.91 1.34
CA GLY A 21 6.89 -14.95 0.33
C GLY A 21 7.11 -14.42 -1.08
N ILE A 22 7.53 -15.30 -2.00
CA ILE A 22 7.72 -14.96 -3.41
C ILE A 22 6.42 -14.51 -4.10
N ASP A 23 5.28 -14.99 -3.61
CA ASP A 23 3.95 -14.70 -4.14
C ASP A 23 3.31 -13.44 -3.51
N ASP A 24 3.99 -12.78 -2.57
CA ASP A 24 3.45 -11.63 -1.84
C ASP A 24 3.67 -10.28 -2.56
N LEU A 25 4.17 -10.32 -3.79
CA LEU A 25 4.24 -9.16 -4.66
C LEU A 25 2.92 -8.97 -5.40
N ARG A 26 2.26 -7.83 -5.15
CA ARG A 26 0.96 -7.50 -5.75
C ARG A 26 1.00 -6.18 -6.49
N THR A 27 0.14 -6.03 -7.49
CA THR A 27 -0.13 -4.73 -8.12
C THR A 27 -0.65 -3.75 -7.05
N PHE A 28 -0.15 -2.52 -7.09
CA PHE A 28 -0.60 -1.48 -6.17
C PHE A 28 -1.96 -0.94 -6.60
N GLU A 29 -2.92 -0.96 -5.67
CA GLU A 29 -4.23 -0.35 -5.82
C GLU A 29 -4.46 0.62 -4.66
N ALA A 30 -4.70 1.90 -4.97
CA ALA A 30 -4.77 2.95 -3.96
C ALA A 30 -5.97 2.80 -3.01
N GLU A 31 -7.13 2.43 -3.55
CA GLU A 31 -8.37 2.30 -2.77
C GLU A 31 -8.28 1.17 -1.73
N PRO A 32 -7.95 -0.09 -2.09
CA PRO A 32 -7.74 -1.15 -1.10
C PRO A 32 -6.62 -0.84 -0.09
N PHE A 33 -5.55 -0.17 -0.53
CA PHE A 33 -4.45 0.21 0.35
C PHE A 33 -4.89 1.20 1.43
N VAL A 34 -5.66 2.23 1.06
CA VAL A 34 -6.18 3.21 2.00
C VAL A 34 -7.20 2.56 2.93
N GLN A 35 -8.13 1.75 2.41
CA GLN A 35 -9.10 1.03 3.23
C GLN A 35 -8.42 0.15 4.28
N ALA A 36 -7.40 -0.62 3.90
CA ALA A 36 -6.65 -1.47 4.82
C ALA A 36 -5.94 -0.69 5.94
N LEU A 37 -5.43 0.52 5.64
CA LEU A 37 -4.81 1.39 6.65
C LEU A 37 -5.77 1.87 7.74
N PHE A 38 -7.07 1.96 7.44
CA PHE A 38 -8.08 2.45 8.37
C PHE A 38 -8.95 1.34 8.97
N ALA A 39 -9.02 0.16 8.33
CA ALA A 39 -9.80 -0.99 8.79
C ALA A 39 -9.43 -1.48 10.20
N GLU A 40 -8.16 -1.36 10.61
CA GLU A 40 -7.73 -1.75 11.97
C GLU A 40 -8.20 -0.79 13.08
N ARG A 41 -8.60 0.44 12.72
CA ARG A 41 -9.07 1.43 13.70
C ARG A 41 -10.55 1.25 14.09
N GLU A 42 -11.25 0.33 13.44
CA GLU A 42 -12.69 0.06 13.65
C GLU A 42 -12.96 -1.28 14.36
N ARG A 43 -11.92 -1.93 14.88
CA ARG A 43 -12.07 -3.13 15.70
C ARG A 43 -12.48 -2.72 17.13
N PRO A 44 -13.63 -3.17 17.66
CA PRO A 44 -14.05 -2.86 19.03
C PRO A 44 -13.08 -3.44 20.07
#